data_AF-A0A382JD85-F1
#
_entry.id   AF-A0A382JD85-F1
#
_cell.length_a   1.000
_cell.length_b   1.000
_cell.length_c   1.000
_cell.angle_alpha   90.00
_cell.angle_beta   90.00
_cell.angle_gamma   90.00
#
_symmetry.space_group_name_H-M   'P 1'
#
loop_
_entity.id
_entity.type
_entity.pdbx_description
1 polymer ?
#
loop_
_entity_poly.entity_id
_entity_poly.type
_entity_poly.pdbx_seq_one_letter_code
_entity_poly.pdbx_strand_id
1 'polypeptide(L)'
;VERGSAARGAARLGRLVYKLRPNTLSLPPAIYILAFHSVIDPENFQPWEKAYDKVSVTAKNLENQLDFLSGHTTPLSLSEAMELVDEEIDRPYLVLTFDDGYMNTLTNAAPIIRQFGLRPTLFVNGAFAGGGVYYRALVAILTRNGHAAVLAEELSRRIKSVPWSSDATTLFNQTKDQYTAPGMIEEVADIVFRRVFGDPAALRVHLQPDDVVELVRLGWEVGNHTYRHDVLSLLSREQVSESIEANEAYWEA
;
A
#
# COMPACT_ATOMS: atom_id res chain seq x y z
N VAL A 1 -13.22 -8.11 -60.03
CA VAL A 1 -12.41 -9.18 -59.44
C VAL A 1 -11.21 -8.50 -58.80
N GLU A 2 -11.34 -7.98 -57.56
CA GLU A 2 -10.97 -8.67 -56.29
C GLU A 2 -9.50 -9.12 -56.29
N ARG A 3 -8.58 -8.85 -55.34
CA ARG A 3 -8.43 -8.25 -53.98
C ARG A 3 -6.92 -7.84 -53.91
N GLY A 4 -6.38 -6.85 -53.20
CA GLY A 4 -6.59 -6.42 -51.82
C GLY A 4 -5.57 -7.09 -50.87
N SER A 5 -4.53 -6.36 -50.41
CA SER A 5 -3.89 -6.57 -49.09
C SER A 5 -2.85 -5.46 -48.80
N ALA A 6 -3.27 -4.46 -48.04
CA ALA A 6 -2.39 -3.55 -47.30
C ALA A 6 -2.60 -3.85 -45.81
N ALA A 7 -1.63 -4.47 -45.16
CA ALA A 7 -1.67 -4.73 -43.73
C ALA A 7 -1.17 -3.49 -42.97
N ARG A 8 -2.12 -2.71 -42.43
CA ARG A 8 -1.84 -1.75 -41.35
C ARG A 8 -2.05 -2.48 -40.03
N GLY A 9 -1.04 -2.49 -39.18
CA GLY A 9 -1.11 -3.01 -37.82
C GLY A 9 -2.13 -2.22 -37.00
N ALA A 10 -3.21 -2.89 -36.61
CA ALA A 10 -4.23 -2.33 -35.73
C ALA A 10 -3.67 -2.19 -34.32
N ALA A 11 -3.68 -0.96 -33.80
CA ALA A 11 -3.59 -0.70 -32.37
C ALA A 11 -4.70 -1.47 -31.65
N ARG A 12 -4.35 -2.21 -30.60
CA ARG A 12 -5.30 -2.94 -29.75
C ARG A 12 -6.30 -1.95 -29.17
N LEU A 13 -7.55 -2.01 -29.64
CA LEU A 13 -8.68 -1.36 -28.97
C LEU A 13 -8.74 -1.89 -27.53
N GLY A 14 -8.51 -1.01 -26.56
CA GLY A 14 -8.86 -1.24 -25.17
C GLY A 14 -10.34 -1.56 -25.06
N ARG A 15 -10.71 -2.44 -24.11
CA ARG A 15 -12.09 -2.86 -23.88
C ARG A 15 -12.98 -1.66 -23.54
N LEU A 16 -13.59 -1.08 -24.56
CA LEU A 16 -14.67 -0.11 -24.43
C LEU A 16 -15.97 -0.88 -24.17
N VAL A 17 -16.14 -1.39 -22.95
CA VAL A 17 -17.44 -1.90 -22.49
C VAL A 17 -17.89 -1.01 -21.35
N TYR A 18 -18.23 0.24 -21.68
CA TYR A 18 -19.10 1.05 -20.83
C TYR A 18 -20.46 0.36 -20.82
N LYS A 19 -20.68 -0.51 -19.82
CA LYS A 19 -21.98 -1.12 -19.59
C LYS A 19 -22.98 0.02 -19.39
N LEU A 20 -23.95 0.10 -20.29
CA LEU A 20 -25.17 0.90 -20.18
C LEU A 20 -25.87 0.57 -18.86
N ARG A 21 -25.47 1.25 -17.77
CA ARG A 21 -26.15 1.22 -16.49
C ARG A 21 -26.88 2.55 -16.32
N PRO A 22 -28.12 2.56 -15.82
CA PRO A 22 -28.86 3.79 -15.62
C PRO A 22 -28.11 4.68 -14.60
N ASN A 23 -27.64 5.84 -15.06
CA ASN A 23 -27.01 6.91 -14.28
C ASN A 23 -28.04 7.54 -13.32
N THR A 24 -28.29 6.94 -12.16
CA THR A 24 -29.08 7.61 -11.11
C THR A 24 -28.22 8.23 -10.01
N LEU A 25 -26.91 7.96 -9.98
CA LEU A 25 -25.99 8.61 -9.07
C LEU A 25 -25.14 9.63 -9.83
N SER A 26 -25.30 10.91 -9.50
CA SER A 26 -24.35 11.95 -9.89
C SER A 26 -23.51 12.26 -8.65
N LEU A 27 -22.19 12.07 -8.75
CA LEU A 27 -21.28 12.58 -7.73
C LEU A 27 -21.19 14.11 -7.86
N PRO A 28 -21.24 14.88 -6.76
CA PRO A 28 -21.04 16.32 -6.83
C PRO A 28 -19.63 16.66 -7.36
N PRO A 29 -19.45 17.84 -7.98
CA PRO A 29 -18.13 18.33 -8.34
C PRO A 29 -17.21 18.39 -7.12
N ALA A 30 -16.15 17.58 -7.16
CA ALA A 30 -15.13 17.47 -6.11
C ALA A 30 -13.95 16.64 -6.64
N ILE A 31 -12.80 16.77 -5.99
CA ILE A 31 -11.67 15.85 -6.17
C ILE A 31 -11.79 14.75 -5.11
N TYR A 32 -12.08 13.52 -5.55
CA TYR A 32 -12.15 12.35 -4.69
C TYR A 32 -10.80 11.64 -4.66
N ILE A 33 -10.13 11.68 -3.50
CA ILE A 33 -8.87 10.98 -3.28
C ILE A 33 -9.15 9.70 -2.49
N LEU A 34 -8.93 8.54 -3.11
CA LEU A 34 -9.15 7.23 -2.50
C LEU A 34 -7.80 6.59 -2.17
N ALA A 35 -7.58 6.37 -0.88
CA ALA A 35 -6.38 5.70 -0.38
C ALA A 35 -6.59 4.18 -0.27
N PHE A 36 -5.69 3.44 -0.90
CA PHE A 36 -5.56 1.99 -0.84
C PHE A 36 -4.23 1.61 -0.21
N HIS A 37 -4.07 0.36 0.18
CA HIS A 37 -2.82 -0.16 0.76
C HIS A 37 -2.50 -1.51 0.12
N SER A 38 -3.10 -2.59 0.64
CA SER A 38 -2.84 -3.96 0.19
C SER A 38 -3.99 -4.46 -0.69
N VAL A 39 -3.66 -5.06 -1.84
CA VAL A 39 -4.65 -5.65 -2.76
C VAL A 39 -4.43 -7.14 -2.86
N ILE A 40 -5.28 -7.92 -2.20
CA ILE A 40 -5.13 -9.37 -2.08
C ILE A 40 -5.89 -10.12 -3.16
N ASP A 41 -5.34 -11.25 -3.60
CA ASP A 41 -6.05 -12.23 -4.43
C ASP A 41 -6.36 -13.46 -3.57
N PRO A 42 -7.65 -13.70 -3.21
CA PRO A 42 -8.02 -14.87 -2.41
C PRO A 42 -7.65 -16.22 -3.02
N GLU A 43 -7.49 -16.29 -4.35
CA GLU A 43 -7.09 -17.52 -5.05
C GLU A 43 -5.56 -17.73 -5.04
N ASN A 44 -4.78 -16.69 -4.75
CA ASN A 44 -3.32 -16.71 -4.82
C ASN A 44 -2.64 -15.95 -3.64
N PHE A 45 -3.14 -16.18 -2.42
CA PHE A 45 -2.58 -15.57 -1.22
C PHE A 45 -1.11 -15.91 -0.97
N GLN A 46 -0.32 -14.88 -0.66
CA GLN A 46 0.97 -15.03 0.01
C GLN A 46 0.80 -15.30 1.51
N PRO A 47 1.75 -15.98 2.17
CA PRO A 47 1.64 -16.32 3.59
C PRO A 47 1.40 -15.13 4.52
N TRP A 48 2.03 -13.98 4.24
CA TRP A 48 1.90 -12.77 5.06
C TRP A 48 0.51 -12.12 4.89
N GLU A 49 -0.08 -12.18 3.70
CA GLU A 49 -1.41 -11.60 3.41
C GLU A 49 -2.52 -12.29 4.19
N LYS A 50 -2.39 -13.60 4.41
CA LYS A 50 -3.32 -14.35 5.29
C LYS A 50 -3.19 -13.90 6.73
N ALA A 51 -2.00 -13.50 7.17
CA ALA A 51 -1.73 -13.12 8.55
C ALA A 51 -2.15 -11.67 8.85
N TYR A 52 -1.94 -10.75 7.91
CA TYR A 52 -2.22 -9.33 8.08
C TYR A 52 -3.14 -8.78 6.99
N ASP A 53 -4.43 -8.66 7.32
CA ASP A 53 -5.52 -8.30 6.39
C ASP A 53 -6.19 -6.94 6.71
N LYS A 54 -5.69 -6.21 7.70
CA LYS A 54 -6.38 -5.03 8.29
C LYS A 54 -6.61 -3.86 7.34
N VAL A 55 -5.77 -3.71 6.33
CA VAL A 55 -5.83 -2.63 5.31
C VAL A 55 -5.89 -3.22 3.91
N SER A 56 -6.53 -4.39 3.77
CA SER A 56 -6.62 -5.09 2.50
C SER A 56 -7.97 -4.92 1.82
N VAL A 57 -7.95 -4.87 0.49
CA VAL A 57 -9.12 -5.06 -0.38
C VAL A 57 -8.84 -6.21 -1.32
N THR A 58 -9.88 -6.97 -1.71
CA THR A 58 -9.68 -8.00 -2.73
C THR A 58 -9.51 -7.36 -4.11
N ALA A 59 -8.69 -7.97 -4.96
CA ALA A 59 -8.53 -7.59 -6.36
C ALA A 59 -9.89 -7.46 -7.07
N LYS A 60 -10.82 -8.36 -6.76
CA LYS A 60 -12.18 -8.32 -7.31
C LYS A 60 -12.98 -7.09 -6.84
N ASN A 61 -12.87 -6.72 -5.57
CA ASN A 61 -13.56 -5.55 -5.04
C ASN A 61 -12.94 -4.26 -5.60
N LEU A 62 -11.62 -4.18 -5.75
CA LEU A 62 -10.95 -3.07 -6.43
C LEU A 62 -11.48 -2.92 -7.86
N GLU A 63 -11.52 -4.01 -8.64
CA GLU A 63 -12.05 -3.98 -10.01
C GLU A 63 -13.50 -3.46 -10.05
N ASN A 64 -14.36 -3.94 -9.16
CA ASN A 64 -15.76 -3.49 -9.08
C ASN A 64 -15.88 -2.01 -8.69
N GLN A 65 -15.03 -1.54 -7.78
CA GLN A 65 -14.98 -0.12 -7.36
C GLN A 65 -14.54 0.76 -8.53
N LEU A 66 -13.50 0.38 -9.27
CA LEU A 66 -13.01 1.15 -10.42
C LEU A 66 -13.98 1.10 -11.62
N ASP A 67 -14.65 -0.03 -11.87
CA ASP A 67 -15.74 -0.13 -12.85
C ASP A 67 -16.86 0.87 -12.55
N PHE A 68 -17.23 1.00 -11.28
CA PHE A 68 -18.19 2.00 -10.86
C PHE A 68 -17.65 3.42 -11.04
N LEU A 69 -16.50 3.74 -10.45
CA LEU A 69 -16.00 5.11 -10.40
C LEU A 69 -15.62 5.66 -11.78
N SER A 70 -15.06 4.83 -12.67
CA SER A 70 -14.69 5.26 -14.04
C SER A 70 -15.89 5.67 -14.91
N GLY A 71 -17.10 5.22 -14.56
CA GLY A 71 -18.33 5.68 -15.19
C GLY A 71 -18.89 7.00 -14.64
N HIS A 72 -18.38 7.47 -13.51
CA HIS A 72 -18.94 8.60 -12.74
C HIS A 72 -17.93 9.71 -12.42
N THR A 73 -16.65 9.53 -12.77
CA THR A 73 -15.57 10.45 -12.43
C THR A 73 -14.61 10.62 -13.60
N THR A 74 -13.86 11.72 -13.60
CA THR A 74 -12.74 11.96 -14.52
C THR A 74 -11.42 11.64 -13.80
N PRO A 75 -10.55 10.78 -14.34
CA PRO A 75 -9.29 10.41 -13.68
C PRO A 75 -8.32 11.59 -13.63
N LEU A 76 -7.62 11.76 -12.51
CA LEU A 76 -6.47 12.64 -12.32
C LEU A 76 -5.33 11.89 -11.64
N SER A 77 -4.09 12.28 -11.96
CA SER A 77 -2.94 12.04 -11.08
C SER A 77 -3.01 12.95 -9.85
N LEU A 78 -2.23 12.67 -8.80
CA LEU A 78 -2.22 13.55 -7.64
C LEU A 78 -1.59 14.90 -7.99
N SER A 79 -0.55 14.93 -8.83
CA SER A 79 0.06 16.19 -9.29
C SER A 79 -0.94 17.07 -10.04
N GLU A 80 -1.74 16.50 -10.96
CA GLU A 80 -2.80 17.25 -11.66
C GLU A 80 -3.89 17.75 -10.70
N ALA A 81 -4.24 16.96 -9.68
CA ALA A 81 -5.20 17.40 -8.68
C ALA A 81 -4.69 18.58 -7.84
N MET A 82 -3.38 18.64 -7.56
CA MET A 82 -2.77 19.77 -6.85
C MET A 82 -2.83 21.06 -7.65
N GLU A 83 -2.79 21.00 -8.98
CA GLU A 83 -2.95 22.18 -9.86
C GLU A 83 -4.38 22.76 -9.80
N LEU A 84 -5.36 22.01 -9.29
CA LEU A 84 -6.77 22.41 -9.23
C LEU A 84 -7.25 22.81 -7.82
N VAL A 85 -6.37 22.78 -6.81
CA VAL A 85 -6.79 22.94 -5.39
C VAL A 85 -7.43 24.31 -5.10
N ASP A 86 -6.99 25.35 -5.80
CA ASP A 86 -7.49 26.72 -5.67
C ASP A 86 -8.51 27.11 -6.75
N GLU A 87 -8.85 26.18 -7.64
CA GLU A 87 -9.74 26.39 -8.79
C GLU A 87 -11.18 25.94 -8.51
N GLU A 88 -12.14 26.46 -9.30
CA GLU A 88 -13.53 25.98 -9.23
C GLU A 88 -13.64 24.58 -9.84
N ILE A 89 -14.03 23.60 -9.03
CA ILE A 89 -14.22 22.22 -9.48
C ILE A 89 -15.56 22.07 -10.22
N ASP A 90 -15.50 21.73 -11.51
CA ASP A 90 -16.65 21.70 -12.42
C ASP A 90 -17.29 20.31 -12.58
N ARG A 91 -16.60 19.26 -12.14
CA ARG A 91 -17.03 17.85 -12.27
C ARG A 91 -16.36 16.97 -11.20
N PRO A 92 -16.85 15.74 -10.98
CA PRO A 92 -16.18 14.80 -10.09
C PRO A 92 -14.88 14.26 -10.70
N TYR A 93 -13.76 14.44 -10.00
CA TYR A 93 -12.46 13.89 -10.35
C TYR A 93 -12.07 12.74 -9.40
N LEU A 94 -11.30 11.77 -9.90
CA LEU A 94 -10.82 10.63 -9.11
C LEU A 94 -9.28 10.59 -9.12
N VAL A 95 -8.71 10.59 -7.92
CA VAL A 95 -7.30 10.33 -7.66
C VAL A 95 -7.20 9.06 -6.82
N LEU A 96 -6.23 8.21 -7.16
CA LEU A 96 -5.93 7.01 -6.38
C LEU A 96 -4.55 7.14 -5.74
N THR A 97 -4.45 6.75 -4.46
CA THR A 97 -3.17 6.62 -3.76
C THR A 97 -3.02 5.22 -3.18
N PHE A 98 -1.78 4.76 -3.08
CA PHE A 98 -1.41 3.49 -2.45
C PHE A 98 -0.30 3.71 -1.45
N ASP A 99 -0.52 3.31 -0.20
CA ASP A 99 0.41 3.53 0.90
C ASP A 99 1.17 2.24 1.25
N ASP A 100 2.19 2.37 2.11
CA ASP A 100 3.08 1.32 2.65
C ASP A 100 3.98 0.58 1.64
N GLY A 101 3.73 0.68 0.34
CA GLY A 101 4.53 0.01 -0.68
C GLY A 101 4.42 -1.52 -0.66
N TYR A 102 3.24 -2.09 -0.41
CA TYR A 102 3.04 -3.55 -0.46
C TYR A 102 3.33 -4.13 -1.87
N MET A 103 3.99 -5.28 -1.92
CA MET A 103 4.35 -5.97 -3.17
C MET A 103 3.13 -6.26 -4.05
N ASN A 104 1.98 -6.53 -3.43
CA ASN A 104 0.75 -6.83 -4.13
C ASN A 104 0.09 -5.62 -4.83
N THR A 105 0.59 -4.41 -4.59
CA THR A 105 0.28 -3.24 -5.42
C THR A 105 0.76 -3.45 -6.86
N LEU A 106 1.98 -3.98 -7.05
CA LEU A 106 2.48 -4.31 -8.39
C LEU A 106 1.82 -5.56 -8.95
N THR A 107 1.74 -6.65 -8.18
CA THR A 107 1.28 -7.93 -8.74
C THR A 107 -0.23 -7.99 -8.98
N ASN A 108 -1.03 -7.34 -8.14
CA ASN A 108 -2.50 -7.47 -8.16
C ASN A 108 -3.19 -6.16 -8.57
N ALA A 109 -2.77 -5.02 -8.01
CA ALA A 109 -3.46 -3.74 -8.27
C ALA A 109 -3.12 -3.14 -9.65
N ALA A 110 -1.83 -3.06 -9.99
CA ALA A 110 -1.37 -2.41 -11.23
C ALA A 110 -1.98 -3.01 -12.52
N PRO A 111 -2.13 -4.34 -12.67
CA PRO A 111 -2.79 -4.92 -13.85
C PRO A 111 -4.27 -4.54 -13.99
N ILE A 112 -4.97 -4.28 -12.88
CA ILE A 112 -6.37 -3.84 -12.86
C ILE A 112 -6.44 -2.36 -13.20
N ILE A 113 -5.68 -1.53 -12.48
CA ILE A 113 -5.63 -0.07 -12.63
C ILE A 113 -5.33 0.35 -14.07
N ARG A 114 -4.38 -0.35 -14.72
CA ARG A 114 -4.00 -0.09 -16.12
C ARG A 114 -5.18 -0.22 -17.09
N GLN A 115 -6.18 -1.07 -16.78
CA GLN A 115 -7.36 -1.25 -17.64
C GLN A 115 -8.28 -0.02 -17.62
N PHE A 116 -8.19 0.80 -16.59
CA PHE A 116 -8.97 2.02 -16.41
C PHE A 116 -8.22 3.30 -16.81
N GLY A 117 -6.98 3.20 -17.27
CA GLY A 117 -6.18 4.36 -17.68
C GLY A 117 -5.84 5.32 -16.54
N LEU A 118 -5.87 4.85 -15.29
CA LEU A 118 -5.55 5.63 -14.10
C LEU A 118 -4.03 5.71 -13.88
N ARG A 119 -3.58 6.82 -13.27
CA ARG A 119 -2.19 7.09 -12.90
C ARG A 119 -2.11 7.36 -11.38
N PRO A 120 -2.06 6.31 -10.54
CA PRO A 120 -2.06 6.48 -9.09
C PRO A 120 -0.73 7.00 -8.56
N THR A 121 -0.74 7.49 -7.33
CA THR A 121 0.47 7.81 -6.57
C THR A 121 0.77 6.71 -5.55
N LEU A 122 1.99 6.20 -5.55
CA LEU A 122 2.49 5.24 -4.57
C LEU A 122 3.31 5.97 -3.50
N PHE A 123 2.86 5.98 -2.26
CA PHE A 123 3.63 6.46 -1.11
C PHE A 123 4.48 5.32 -0.55
N VAL A 124 5.81 5.47 -0.60
CA VAL A 124 6.78 4.41 -0.24
C VAL A 124 7.72 4.79 0.89
N ASN A 125 8.16 3.76 1.60
CA ASN A 125 9.16 3.81 2.67
C ASN A 125 10.49 3.18 2.22
N GLY A 126 11.59 3.91 2.32
CA GLY A 126 12.93 3.46 1.94
C GLY A 126 13.42 2.31 2.80
N ALA A 127 13.14 2.33 4.12
CA ALA A 127 13.53 1.23 5.00
C ALA A 127 12.82 -0.09 4.64
N PHE A 128 11.59 -0.02 4.11
CA PHE A 128 10.86 -1.20 3.66
C PHE A 128 11.40 -1.71 2.32
N ALA A 129 11.64 -0.81 1.37
CA ALA A 129 12.27 -1.17 0.10
C ALA A 129 13.68 -1.74 0.27
N GLY A 130 14.39 -1.33 1.32
CA GLY A 130 15.69 -1.87 1.73
C GLY A 130 15.64 -3.24 2.42
N GLY A 131 14.46 -3.88 2.51
CA GLY A 131 14.29 -5.22 3.09
C GLY A 131 13.71 -5.23 4.51
N GLY A 132 13.43 -4.07 5.10
CA GLY A 132 12.61 -3.97 6.30
C GLY A 132 11.18 -4.43 6.05
N VAL A 133 10.51 -4.91 7.10
CA VAL A 133 9.10 -5.32 7.01
C VAL A 133 8.29 -4.55 8.03
N TYR A 134 7.08 -4.14 7.64
CA TYR A 134 6.17 -3.46 8.54
C TYR A 134 5.89 -4.35 9.76
N TYR A 135 6.20 -3.85 10.95
CA TYR A 135 6.23 -4.68 12.16
C TYR A 135 4.90 -5.35 12.45
N ARG A 136 3.76 -4.74 12.08
CA ARG A 136 2.45 -5.34 12.31
C ARG A 136 2.23 -6.59 11.49
N ALA A 137 2.83 -6.70 10.31
CA ALA A 137 2.85 -7.95 9.55
C ALA A 137 3.67 -9.02 10.30
N LEU A 138 4.84 -8.68 10.83
CA LEU A 138 5.67 -9.61 11.63
C LEU A 138 4.95 -10.07 12.89
N VAL A 139 4.36 -9.14 13.66
CA VAL A 139 3.57 -9.45 14.87
C VAL A 139 2.40 -10.35 14.50
N ALA A 140 1.67 -10.06 13.42
CA ALA A 140 0.55 -10.90 12.99
C ALA A 140 0.98 -12.32 12.61
N ILE A 141 2.10 -12.48 11.91
CA ILE A 141 2.65 -13.81 11.58
C ILE A 141 3.07 -14.53 12.86
N LEU A 142 3.81 -13.88 13.75
CA LEU A 142 4.25 -14.46 15.02
C LEU A 142 3.06 -14.94 15.87
N THR A 143 2.06 -14.07 16.09
CA THR A 143 0.92 -14.40 16.95
C THR A 143 0.03 -15.49 16.36
N ARG A 144 -0.24 -15.45 15.06
CA ARG A 144 -1.08 -16.47 14.39
C ARG A 144 -0.39 -17.83 14.26
N ASN A 145 0.94 -17.89 14.36
CA ASN A 145 1.71 -19.14 14.35
C ASN A 145 2.12 -19.61 15.76
N GLY A 146 1.46 -19.11 16.81
CA GLY A 146 1.65 -19.62 18.18
C GLY A 146 2.87 -19.07 18.93
N HIS A 147 3.50 -18.00 18.42
CA HIS A 147 4.67 -17.38 19.04
C HIS A 147 4.35 -16.13 19.86
N ALA A 148 3.08 -15.93 20.23
CA ALA A 148 2.65 -14.80 21.05
C ALA A 148 3.37 -14.75 22.41
N ALA A 149 3.48 -15.87 23.12
CA ALA A 149 4.18 -15.92 24.41
C ALA A 149 5.66 -15.54 24.29
N VAL A 150 6.34 -16.01 23.23
CA VAL A 150 7.75 -15.69 22.96
C VAL A 150 7.94 -14.20 22.68
N LEU A 151 7.04 -13.61 21.89
CA LEU A 151 7.06 -12.18 21.60
C LEU A 151 6.78 -11.35 22.86
N ALA A 152 5.77 -11.73 23.64
CA ALA A 152 5.40 -11.05 24.88
C ALA A 152 6.53 -11.06 25.93
N GLU A 153 7.28 -12.17 26.02
CA GLU A 153 8.44 -12.26 26.92
C GLU A 153 9.53 -11.25 26.53
N GLU A 154 9.90 -11.17 25.25
CA GLU A 154 10.91 -10.21 24.79
C GLU A 154 10.44 -8.76 24.92
N LEU A 155 9.16 -8.50 24.61
CA LEU A 155 8.55 -7.19 24.82
C LEU A 155 8.58 -6.81 26.30
N SER A 156 8.31 -7.74 27.22
CA SER A 156 8.35 -7.48 28.67
C SER A 156 9.76 -7.19 29.18
N ARG A 157 10.79 -7.79 28.56
CA ARG A 157 12.20 -7.51 28.91
C ARG A 157 12.60 -6.08 28.56
N ARG A 158 12.14 -5.55 27.41
CA ARG A 158 12.53 -4.23 26.89
C ARG A 158 11.57 -3.11 27.27
N ILE A 159 10.27 -3.38 27.28
CA ILE A 159 9.18 -2.43 27.52
C ILE A 159 8.45 -2.80 28.80
N LYS A 160 9.10 -2.56 29.95
CA LYS A 160 8.63 -3.00 31.27
C LYS A 160 7.36 -2.30 31.77
N SER A 161 7.01 -1.16 31.19
CA SER A 161 5.85 -0.35 31.57
C SER A 161 4.51 -0.97 31.16
N VAL A 162 4.53 -1.95 30.26
CA VAL A 162 3.31 -2.56 29.69
C VAL A 162 3.22 -4.02 30.13
N PRO A 163 2.07 -4.47 30.68
CA PRO A 163 1.84 -5.87 30.99
C PRO A 163 1.42 -6.62 29.71
N TRP A 164 2.41 -7.03 28.92
CA TRP A 164 2.19 -7.73 27.66
C TRP A 164 1.50 -9.09 27.87
N SER A 165 0.41 -9.33 27.16
CA SER A 165 -0.33 -10.58 27.19
C SER A 165 0.34 -11.64 26.34
N SER A 166 0.30 -12.90 26.77
CA SER A 166 0.68 -14.04 25.93
C SER A 166 -0.44 -14.51 25.01
N ASP A 167 -1.66 -13.98 25.14
CA ASP A 167 -2.76 -14.25 24.22
C ASP A 167 -2.52 -13.57 22.86
N ALA A 168 -2.66 -14.32 21.78
CA ALA A 168 -2.31 -13.88 20.42
C ALA A 168 -3.08 -12.62 19.98
N THR A 169 -4.40 -12.58 20.22
CA THR A 169 -5.24 -11.46 19.77
C THR A 169 -4.99 -10.22 20.62
N THR A 170 -4.92 -10.42 21.94
CA THR A 170 -4.65 -9.35 22.90
C THR A 170 -3.29 -8.73 22.64
N LEU A 171 -2.25 -9.55 22.47
CA LEU A 171 -0.89 -9.08 22.20
C LEU A 171 -0.82 -8.28 20.90
N PHE A 172 -1.40 -8.79 19.81
CA PHE A 172 -1.42 -8.07 18.54
C PHE A 172 -2.01 -6.67 18.68
N ASN A 173 -3.12 -6.52 19.42
CA ASN A 173 -3.72 -5.21 19.66
C ASN A 173 -2.86 -4.34 20.59
N GLN A 174 -2.30 -4.91 21.67
CA GLN A 174 -1.40 -4.19 22.58
C GLN A 174 -0.20 -3.58 21.84
N THR A 175 0.39 -4.26 20.84
CA THR A 175 1.53 -3.72 20.07
C THR A 175 1.19 -2.47 19.24
N LYS A 176 -0.11 -2.20 19.03
CA LYS A 176 -0.60 -0.95 18.45
C LYS A 176 -1.01 0.04 19.54
N ASP A 177 -1.80 -0.41 20.51
CA ASP A 177 -2.44 0.47 21.50
C ASP A 177 -1.45 1.00 22.55
N GLN A 178 -0.34 0.30 22.77
CA GLN A 178 0.72 0.66 23.72
C GLN A 178 1.99 1.13 23.01
N TYR A 179 1.83 1.65 21.78
CA TYR A 179 2.92 2.20 20.99
C TYR A 179 3.41 3.53 21.60
N THR A 180 4.35 3.41 22.54
CA THR A 180 4.83 4.53 23.38
C THR A 180 6.31 4.84 23.18
N ALA A 181 7.04 3.94 22.50
CA ALA A 181 8.46 4.08 22.21
C ALA A 181 8.71 3.71 20.74
N PRO A 182 8.73 4.71 19.82
CA PRO A 182 8.98 4.47 18.41
C PRO A 182 10.22 3.63 18.16
N GLY A 183 10.11 2.63 17.29
CA GLY A 183 11.20 1.73 16.91
C GLY A 183 11.41 0.52 17.84
N MET A 184 10.98 0.57 19.11
CA MET A 184 11.28 -0.50 20.07
C MET A 184 10.42 -1.76 19.85
N ILE A 185 9.15 -1.60 19.47
CA ILE A 185 8.26 -2.72 19.16
C ILE A 185 8.70 -3.37 17.83
N GLU A 186 9.07 -2.56 16.85
CA GLU A 186 9.59 -2.95 15.56
C GLU A 186 10.85 -3.81 15.72
N GLU A 187 11.82 -3.33 16.50
CA GLU A 187 13.07 -4.04 16.75
C GLU A 187 12.81 -5.39 17.44
N VAL A 188 11.94 -5.42 18.46
CA VAL A 188 11.60 -6.68 19.14
C VAL A 188 10.89 -7.65 18.19
N ALA A 189 9.95 -7.17 17.38
CA ALA A 189 9.25 -7.99 16.39
C ALA A 189 10.23 -8.59 15.37
N ASP A 190 11.16 -7.78 14.82
CA ASP A 190 12.19 -8.25 13.89
C ASP A 190 13.11 -9.30 14.53
N ILE A 191 13.61 -9.05 15.76
CA ILE A 191 14.49 -9.98 16.48
C ILE A 191 13.80 -11.32 16.74
N VAL A 192 12.56 -11.28 17.25
CA VAL A 192 11.79 -12.50 17.53
C VAL A 192 11.48 -13.22 16.23
N PHE A 193 11.12 -12.51 15.17
CA PHE A 193 10.87 -13.08 13.86
C PHE A 193 12.11 -13.79 13.32
N ARG A 194 13.28 -13.12 13.33
CA ARG A 194 14.56 -13.70 12.89
C ARG A 194 14.92 -14.96 13.65
N ARG A 195 14.69 -14.99 14.96
CA ARG A 195 14.94 -16.17 15.80
C ARG A 195 14.04 -17.37 15.43
N VAL A 196 12.80 -17.12 15.05
CA VAL A 196 11.78 -18.17 14.85
C VAL A 196 11.70 -18.62 13.39
N PHE A 197 11.72 -17.67 12.45
CA PHE A 197 11.45 -17.89 11.02
C PHE A 197 12.62 -17.55 10.11
N GLY A 198 13.69 -16.96 10.63
CA GLY A 198 14.81 -16.46 9.82
C GLY A 198 14.52 -15.09 9.21
N ASP A 199 15.16 -14.76 8.10
CA ASP A 199 15.17 -13.41 7.55
C ASP A 199 13.77 -12.93 7.07
N PRO A 200 13.17 -11.88 7.66
CA PRO A 200 11.85 -11.38 7.27
C PRO A 200 11.81 -10.84 5.84
N ALA A 201 12.95 -10.42 5.25
CA ALA A 201 13.00 -9.96 3.87
C ALA A 201 12.55 -11.05 2.87
N ALA A 202 12.70 -12.34 3.24
CA ALA A 202 12.24 -13.47 2.43
C ALA A 202 10.72 -13.51 2.24
N LEU A 203 9.94 -12.80 3.07
CA LEU A 203 8.49 -12.70 2.91
C LEU A 203 8.06 -11.89 1.69
N ARG A 204 8.94 -11.02 1.15
CA ARG A 204 8.63 -10.03 0.09
C ARG A 204 7.29 -9.31 0.33
N VAL A 205 7.10 -8.79 1.54
CA VAL A 205 5.89 -8.02 1.91
C VAL A 205 5.80 -6.74 1.10
N HIS A 206 6.94 -6.07 0.94
CA HIS A 206 7.05 -4.74 0.36
C HIS A 206 7.79 -4.76 -0.97
N LEU A 207 7.50 -3.77 -1.80
CA LEU A 207 8.16 -3.49 -3.07
C LEU A 207 9.63 -3.17 -2.84
N GLN A 208 10.49 -3.67 -3.73
CA GLN A 208 11.90 -3.30 -3.82
C GLN A 208 12.12 -2.24 -4.91
N PRO A 209 13.32 -1.63 -5.01
CA PRO A 209 13.55 -0.54 -5.97
C PRO A 209 13.17 -0.86 -7.42
N ASP A 210 13.51 -2.06 -7.91
CA ASP A 210 13.17 -2.48 -9.27
C ASP A 210 11.64 -2.59 -9.49
N ASP A 211 10.90 -3.01 -8.46
CA ASP A 211 9.44 -3.11 -8.50
C ASP A 211 8.79 -1.71 -8.60
N VAL A 212 9.35 -0.72 -7.88
CA VAL A 212 8.90 0.68 -7.95
C VAL A 212 9.23 1.30 -9.32
N VAL A 213 10.41 1.02 -9.88
CA VAL A 213 10.77 1.43 -11.24
C VAL A 213 9.79 0.85 -12.26
N GLU A 214 9.32 -0.40 -12.07
CA GLU A 214 8.27 -0.98 -12.91
C GLU A 214 6.95 -0.23 -12.81
N LEU A 215 6.50 0.12 -11.60
CA LEU A 215 5.29 0.93 -11.41
C LEU A 215 5.40 2.31 -12.07
N VAL A 216 6.54 2.98 -11.96
CA VAL A 216 6.77 4.27 -12.64
C VAL A 216 6.68 4.12 -14.16
N ARG A 217 7.23 3.04 -14.74
CA ARG A 217 7.08 2.73 -16.17
C ARG A 217 5.64 2.48 -16.59
N LEU A 218 4.79 2.04 -15.65
CA LEU A 218 3.34 1.88 -15.84
C LEU A 218 2.57 3.20 -15.67
N GLY A 219 3.25 4.31 -15.36
CA GLY A 219 2.66 5.64 -15.23
C GLY A 219 2.24 6.01 -13.81
N TRP A 220 2.75 5.32 -12.79
CA TRP A 220 2.53 5.67 -11.38
C TRP A 220 3.46 6.80 -10.96
N GLU A 221 2.95 7.68 -10.10
CA GLU A 221 3.75 8.65 -9.37
C GLU A 221 4.29 8.04 -8.09
N VAL A 222 5.38 8.59 -7.56
CA VAL A 222 5.99 8.15 -6.30
C VAL A 222 5.97 9.30 -5.31
N GLY A 223 5.48 9.04 -4.10
CA GLY A 223 5.40 9.97 -3.00
C GLY A 223 6.14 9.46 -1.75
N ASN A 224 6.42 10.38 -0.83
CA ASN A 224 7.15 10.10 0.41
C ASN A 224 6.21 9.56 1.49
N HIS A 225 6.48 8.36 2.04
CA HIS A 225 5.74 7.81 3.17
C HIS A 225 6.53 7.78 4.48
N THR A 226 7.57 8.62 4.61
CA THR A 226 8.60 8.63 5.65
C THR A 226 9.54 7.42 5.56
N TYR A 227 10.70 7.45 6.23
CA TYR A 227 11.71 6.41 6.03
C TYR A 227 11.30 5.06 6.63
N ARG A 228 10.76 5.03 7.86
CA ARG A 228 10.49 3.79 8.63
C ARG A 228 9.02 3.55 8.97
N HIS A 229 8.11 4.42 8.50
CA HIS A 229 6.70 4.41 8.91
C HIS A 229 6.54 4.67 10.43
N ASP A 230 7.28 5.65 10.96
CA ASP A 230 7.16 6.06 12.36
C ASP A 230 5.86 6.83 12.61
N VAL A 231 5.30 6.72 13.82
CA VAL A 231 4.13 7.50 14.21
C VAL A 231 4.52 8.96 14.45
N LEU A 232 4.29 9.82 13.45
CA LEU A 232 4.78 11.21 13.43
C LEU A 232 4.36 12.04 14.65
N SER A 233 3.21 11.76 15.26
CA SER A 233 2.76 12.48 16.47
C SER A 233 3.60 12.20 17.72
N LEU A 234 4.49 11.21 17.68
CA LEU A 234 5.43 10.87 18.75
C LEU A 234 6.85 11.41 18.50
N LEU A 235 7.06 12.10 17.38
CA LEU A 235 8.35 12.63 16.96
C LEU A 235 8.41 14.15 17.14
N SER A 236 9.62 14.68 17.36
CA SER A 236 9.88 16.11 17.23
C SER A 236 9.80 16.54 15.75
N ARG A 237 9.68 17.84 15.49
CA ARG A 237 9.67 18.35 14.11
C ARG A 237 10.95 18.00 13.36
N GLU A 238 12.09 18.08 14.04
CA GLU A 238 13.40 17.73 13.52
C GLU A 238 13.44 16.26 13.11
N GLN A 239 12.94 15.35 13.97
CA GLN A 239 12.87 13.92 13.66
C GLN A 239 11.94 13.61 12.48
N VAL A 240 10.82 14.36 12.34
CA VAL A 240 9.95 14.23 11.16
C VAL A 240 10.68 14.66 9.89
N SER A 241 11.36 15.81 9.90
CA SER A 241 12.17 16.28 8.77
C SER A 241 13.25 15.28 8.39
N GLU A 242 14.03 14.80 9.37
CA GLU A 242 15.07 13.79 9.16
C GLU A 242 14.50 12.51 8.51
N SER A 243 13.32 12.07 8.93
CA SER A 243 12.67 10.88 8.37
C SER A 243 12.18 11.08 6.93
N ILE A 244 11.73 12.29 6.58
CA ILE A 244 11.32 12.64 5.21
C ILE A 244 12.55 12.73 4.30
N GLU A 245 13.57 13.47 4.73
CA GLU A 245 14.83 13.68 3.98
C GLU A 245 15.60 12.36 3.78
N ALA A 246 15.66 11.50 4.81
CA ALA A 246 16.29 10.19 4.68
C ALA A 246 15.55 9.28 3.68
N ASN A 247 14.22 9.39 3.61
CA ASN A 247 13.43 8.64 2.64
C ASN A 247 13.67 9.14 1.21
N GLU A 248 13.70 10.46 1.01
CA GLU A 248 14.03 11.08 -0.28
C GLU A 248 15.42 10.66 -0.75
N ALA A 249 16.44 10.80 0.11
CA ALA A 249 17.81 10.42 -0.20
C ALA A 249 17.96 8.93 -0.57
N TYR A 250 17.16 8.03 0.00
CA TYR A 250 17.18 6.61 -0.36
C TYR A 250 16.71 6.37 -1.79
N TRP A 251 15.68 7.09 -2.25
CA TRP A 251 15.10 6.90 -3.58
C TRP A 251 15.82 7.67 -4.69
N GLU A 252 16.60 8.69 -4.34
CA GLU A 252 17.41 9.47 -5.29
C GLU A 252 18.83 8.91 -5.52
N ALA A 253 19.30 7.99 -4.66
CA ALA A 253 20.63 7.38 -4.73
C ALA A 253 20.77 6.32 -5.84
#